data_AF-A0A5Q0NXL0-F1
#
_entry.id   AF-A0A5Q0NXL0-F1
#
_cell.length_a   1.000
_cell.length_b   1.000
_cell.length_c   1.000
_cell.angle_alpha   90.00
_cell.angle_beta   90.00
_cell.angle_gamma   90.00
#
_symmetry.space_group_name_H-M   'P 1'
#
loop_
_entity.id
_entity.type
_entity.pdbx_description
1 polymer ?
#
loop_
_entity_poly.entity_id
_entity_poly.type
_entity_poly.pdbx_seq_one_letter_code
_entity_poly.pdbx_strand_id
1 'polypeptide(L)'
;MNPKLTDEAVASLPLSRGRADLLEEIVSTPLRERTEPSVVRAGRTRWVAPLVAATVAALALVPLWWGGGGDGTGGPAGTAVGQRTGHEPVAAESYRVVLDAPGWTLVTSAVEEASAELTYERGTQVVSVMWGEADSYEDYLVDREHITDPRSPGEPIVVLGLESRLWAYGATDHTVLRPVQHGHWAEVRGSGMDREAYEGLLTRLRQVDLAGFEAVLSGEAVTSAERAEAIAEILDAIRSVADPALPPGLDPASITSEQVDPYHLGADVAGAVACAWLGEYRAARRAGQDERAATAVTALGTSRDWPVLVEMRDEGDYAEVVWQFADDVAEGRLPRYREALGCPR
;
A
#
# COMPACT_ATOMS: atom_id res chain seq x y z
N MET A 1 -34.51 -18.45 30.56
CA MET A 1 -33.74 -17.22 30.79
C MET A 1 -32.41 -17.39 30.07
N ASN A 2 -32.15 -16.60 29.03
CA ASN A 2 -30.85 -16.65 28.35
C ASN A 2 -29.79 -15.99 29.23
N PRO A 3 -28.65 -16.64 29.50
CA PRO A 3 -27.56 -16.01 30.22
C PRO A 3 -27.08 -14.79 29.41
N LYS A 4 -26.97 -13.64 30.07
CA LYS A 4 -26.38 -12.45 29.46
C LYS A 4 -24.87 -12.67 29.38
N LEU A 5 -24.31 -12.62 28.18
CA LEU A 5 -22.87 -12.52 27.96
C LEU A 5 -22.36 -11.26 28.69
N THR A 6 -21.36 -11.42 29.54
CA THR A 6 -20.70 -10.33 30.27
C THR A 6 -19.40 -9.95 29.56
N ASP A 7 -18.95 -8.72 29.72
CA ASP A 7 -17.70 -8.23 29.10
C ASP A 7 -16.47 -9.05 29.56
N GLU A 8 -16.50 -9.56 30.79
CA GLU A 8 -15.47 -10.44 31.34
C GLU A 8 -15.47 -11.84 30.70
N ALA A 9 -16.64 -12.34 30.28
CA ALA A 9 -16.75 -13.57 29.51
C ALA A 9 -16.24 -13.39 28.08
N VAL A 10 -16.35 -12.18 27.51
CA VAL A 10 -15.79 -11.85 26.19
C VAL A 10 -14.26 -11.68 26.27
N ALA A 11 -13.75 -11.01 27.31
CA ALA A 11 -12.32 -10.79 27.51
C ALA A 11 -11.51 -12.07 27.79
N SER A 12 -12.17 -13.12 28.27
CA SER A 12 -11.56 -14.43 28.56
C SER A 12 -11.63 -15.41 27.38
N LEU A 13 -12.19 -15.02 26.24
CA LEU A 13 -12.17 -15.86 25.04
C LEU A 13 -10.73 -16.00 24.52
N PRO A 14 -10.27 -17.23 24.20
CA PRO A 14 -8.93 -17.47 23.69
C PRO A 14 -8.86 -17.11 22.19
N LEU A 15 -9.04 -15.81 21.88
CA LEU A 15 -9.12 -15.29 20.51
C LEU A 15 -7.84 -15.54 19.70
N SER A 16 -6.69 -15.62 20.37
CA SER A 16 -5.40 -15.91 19.73
C SER A 16 -5.30 -17.34 19.18
N ARG A 17 -5.87 -18.35 19.86
CA ARG A 17 -5.92 -19.72 19.31
C ARG A 17 -6.94 -19.85 18.19
N GLY A 18 -8.12 -19.23 18.36
CA GLY A 18 -9.17 -19.29 17.35
C GLY A 18 -8.75 -18.71 16.00
N ARG A 19 -7.85 -17.71 15.99
CA ARG A 19 -7.33 -17.11 14.75
C ARG A 19 -6.39 -18.04 13.98
N ALA A 20 -5.53 -18.78 14.67
CA ALA A 20 -4.64 -19.77 14.04
C ALA A 20 -5.44 -20.94 13.47
N ASP A 21 -6.40 -21.46 14.23
CA ASP A 21 -7.27 -22.56 13.79
C ASP A 21 -8.16 -22.14 12.59
N LEU A 22 -8.69 -20.91 12.59
CA LEU A 22 -9.47 -20.37 11.46
C LEU A 22 -8.62 -20.15 10.20
N LEU A 23 -7.38 -19.70 10.35
CA LEU A 23 -6.47 -19.54 9.20
C LEU A 23 -6.05 -20.90 8.65
N GLU A 24 -5.79 -21.89 9.50
CA GLU A 24 -5.52 -23.26 9.05
C GLU A 24 -6.75 -23.87 8.35
N GLU A 25 -7.97 -23.65 8.86
CA GLU A 25 -9.20 -24.15 8.22
C GLU A 25 -9.46 -23.48 6.85
N ILE A 26 -9.24 -22.16 6.73
CA ILE A 26 -9.39 -21.44 5.46
C ILE A 26 -8.35 -21.91 4.42
N VAL A 27 -7.11 -22.15 4.85
CA VAL A 27 -6.02 -22.63 3.95
C VAL A 27 -6.18 -24.11 3.61
N SER A 28 -6.80 -24.90 4.50
CA SER A 28 -6.99 -26.35 4.32
C SER A 28 -8.31 -26.71 3.66
N THR A 29 -9.22 -25.76 3.46
CA THR A 29 -10.48 -26.02 2.77
C THR A 29 -10.16 -26.30 1.30
N PRO A 30 -10.31 -27.55 0.81
CA PRO A 30 -10.06 -27.84 -0.59
C PRO A 30 -11.01 -26.98 -1.42
N LEU A 31 -10.45 -26.18 -2.33
CA LEU A 31 -11.22 -25.44 -3.33
C LEU A 31 -12.13 -26.45 -4.01
N ARG A 32 -13.43 -26.40 -3.70
CA ARG A 32 -14.43 -27.16 -4.45
C ARG A 32 -14.29 -26.71 -5.89
N GLU A 33 -13.84 -27.64 -6.75
CA GLU A 33 -13.85 -27.46 -8.18
C GLU A 33 -15.21 -26.89 -8.56
N ARG A 34 -15.19 -25.64 -9.03
CA ARG A 34 -16.35 -24.98 -9.56
C ARG A 34 -16.81 -25.85 -10.70
N THR A 35 -17.88 -26.61 -10.49
CA THR A 35 -18.50 -27.40 -11.55
C THR A 35 -19.03 -26.38 -12.55
N GLU A 36 -18.27 -26.17 -13.63
CA GLU A 36 -18.70 -25.31 -14.72
C GLU A 36 -20.06 -25.80 -15.21
N PRO A 37 -21.05 -24.90 -15.40
CA PRO A 37 -22.28 -25.29 -16.05
C PRO A 37 -21.95 -25.86 -17.43
N SER A 38 -22.27 -27.13 -17.63
CA SER A 38 -21.99 -27.87 -18.85
C SER A 38 -22.77 -27.25 -20.01
N VAL A 39 -22.11 -26.37 -20.77
CA VAL A 39 -22.66 -25.84 -22.03
C VAL A 39 -22.51 -26.94 -23.08
N VAL A 40 -23.62 -27.62 -23.37
CA VAL A 40 -23.71 -28.56 -24.49
C VAL A 40 -23.58 -27.76 -25.79
N ARG A 41 -22.37 -27.75 -26.39
CA ARG A 41 -22.15 -27.32 -27.78
C ARG A 41 -21.54 -28.44 -28.60
N ALA A 42 -22.23 -28.76 -29.69
CA ALA A 42 -21.90 -29.83 -30.61
C ALA A 42 -20.66 -29.49 -31.47
N GLY A 43 -19.66 -30.39 -31.37
CA GLY A 43 -18.68 -30.83 -32.37
C GLY A 43 -18.14 -29.89 -33.45
N ARG A 44 -16.80 -29.64 -33.45
CA ARG A 44 -15.78 -30.46 -34.15
C ARG A 44 -14.38 -29.82 -34.12
N THR A 45 -13.39 -30.70 -33.92
CA THR A 45 -11.99 -30.72 -34.41
C THR A 45 -10.90 -29.78 -33.85
N ARG A 46 -10.16 -30.35 -32.87
CA ARG A 46 -8.69 -30.55 -32.78
C ARG A 46 -7.77 -29.50 -33.41
N TRP A 47 -7.02 -28.78 -32.57
CA TRP A 47 -5.56 -28.61 -32.63
C TRP A 47 -5.03 -28.46 -31.20
N VAL A 48 -3.95 -29.19 -30.88
CA VAL A 48 -3.28 -29.21 -29.57
C VAL A 48 -2.03 -28.36 -29.66
N ALA A 49 -1.89 -27.40 -28.77
CA ALA A 49 -0.62 -26.75 -28.43
C ALA A 49 -0.59 -26.53 -26.91
N PRO A 50 0.48 -26.93 -26.19
CA PRO A 50 0.58 -26.67 -24.77
C PRO A 50 1.17 -25.27 -24.56
N LEU A 51 0.38 -24.36 -23.99
CA LEU A 51 0.89 -23.16 -23.34
C LEU A 51 1.03 -23.47 -21.85
N VAL A 52 2.28 -23.54 -21.40
CA VAL A 52 2.60 -23.52 -19.97
C VAL A 52 2.49 -22.07 -19.53
N ALA A 53 1.35 -21.70 -18.94
CA ALA A 53 1.20 -20.45 -18.20
C ALA A 53 1.64 -20.72 -16.76
N ALA A 54 2.81 -20.21 -16.38
CA ALA A 54 3.22 -20.12 -14.99
C ALA A 54 2.55 -18.86 -14.41
N THR A 55 1.39 -19.03 -13.80
CA THR A 55 0.79 -18.01 -12.94
C THR A 55 1.54 -17.97 -11.62
N VAL A 56 2.36 -16.94 -11.41
CA VAL A 56 2.87 -16.58 -10.10
C VAL A 56 1.79 -15.74 -9.44
N ALA A 57 1.07 -16.34 -8.48
CA ALA A 57 0.19 -15.60 -7.59
C ALA A 57 1.06 -14.99 -6.49
N ALA A 58 1.50 -13.76 -6.68
CA ALA A 58 2.07 -12.95 -5.61
C ALA A 58 0.90 -12.52 -4.71
N LEU A 59 0.69 -13.23 -3.60
CA LEU A 59 -0.20 -12.79 -2.53
C LEU A 59 0.53 -11.68 -1.76
N ALA A 60 0.42 -10.44 -2.26
CA ALA A 60 0.74 -9.25 -1.47
C ALA A 60 -0.34 -9.08 -0.39
N LEU A 61 -0.08 -9.62 0.79
CA LEU A 61 -0.84 -9.27 1.99
C LEU A 61 -0.34 -7.92 2.48
N VAL A 62 -0.87 -6.83 1.94
CA VAL A 62 -0.70 -5.48 2.51
C VAL A 62 -1.57 -5.40 3.76
N PRO A 63 -1.02 -5.24 4.97
CA PRO A 63 -1.84 -4.96 6.14
C PRO A 63 -2.33 -3.51 6.05
N LEU A 64 -3.61 -3.32 5.74
CA LEU A 64 -4.34 -2.06 5.88
C LEU A 64 -4.28 -1.60 7.36
N TRP A 65 -3.42 -0.63 7.67
CA TRP A 65 -3.39 0.03 8.97
C TRP A 65 -3.98 1.44 8.86
N TRP A 66 -5.05 1.70 9.60
CA TRP A 66 -5.62 3.03 9.79
C TRP A 66 -4.82 3.79 10.85
N GLY A 67 -4.23 4.92 10.47
CA GLY A 67 -3.47 5.81 11.33
C GLY A 67 -4.32 6.44 12.44
N GLY A 68 -3.96 6.12 13.69
CA GLY A 68 -4.39 6.85 14.88
C GLY A 68 -3.33 7.89 15.26
N GLY A 69 -3.60 9.17 15.00
CA GLY A 69 -2.72 10.26 15.39
C GLY A 69 -2.64 10.42 16.91
N GLY A 70 -1.43 10.34 17.46
CA GLY A 70 -1.12 10.62 18.86
C GLY A 70 -0.03 11.69 18.96
N ASP A 71 -0.34 12.80 19.63
CA ASP A 71 0.60 13.89 19.89
C ASP A 71 1.71 13.46 20.88
N GLY A 72 2.95 13.35 20.40
CA GLY A 72 4.13 13.01 21.21
C GLY A 72 5.02 14.22 21.53
N THR A 73 4.92 14.76 22.74
CA THR A 73 5.84 15.77 23.29
C THR A 73 7.23 15.19 23.59
N GLY A 74 8.27 15.86 23.08
CA GLY A 74 9.66 15.40 23.07
C GLY A 74 10.43 15.40 24.41
N GLY A 75 11.50 14.60 24.43
CA GLY A 75 12.53 14.53 25.49
C GLY A 75 13.96 14.59 24.90
N PRO A 76 14.98 14.97 25.69
CA PRO A 76 16.25 15.48 25.18
C PRO A 76 17.31 14.41 24.86
N ALA A 77 18.15 14.74 23.88
CA ALA A 77 19.21 13.91 23.30
C ALA A 77 20.41 13.66 24.25
N GLY A 78 20.84 12.40 24.31
CA GLY A 78 22.11 11.97 24.89
C GLY A 78 23.22 11.92 23.84
N THR A 79 24.38 12.47 24.17
CA THR A 79 25.58 12.54 23.31
C THR A 79 26.40 11.25 23.43
N ALA A 80 26.65 10.56 22.32
CA ALA A 80 27.58 9.44 22.24
C ALA A 80 28.77 9.77 21.31
N VAL A 81 29.98 9.49 21.80
CA VAL A 81 31.27 9.77 21.15
C VAL A 81 31.80 8.51 20.47
N GLY A 82 31.89 8.55 19.13
CA GLY A 82 33.09 8.25 18.36
C GLY A 82 33.50 6.80 18.07
N GLN A 83 33.20 6.33 16.85
CA GLN A 83 34.14 5.51 16.07
C GLN A 83 33.99 5.82 14.58
N ARG A 84 35.04 6.40 13.97
CA ARG A 84 35.09 6.78 12.55
C ARG A 84 35.42 5.56 11.69
N THR A 85 34.44 5.03 10.98
CA THR A 85 34.63 4.38 9.67
C THR A 85 34.35 5.44 8.61
N GLY A 86 35.09 5.43 7.50
CA GLY A 86 34.96 6.41 6.42
C GLY A 86 33.67 6.24 5.63
N HIS A 87 32.53 6.55 6.22
CA HIS A 87 31.28 6.80 5.51
C HIS A 87 31.22 8.29 5.18
N GLU A 88 30.95 8.61 3.91
CA GLU A 88 30.47 9.94 3.55
C GLU A 88 29.29 10.30 4.46
N PRO A 89 29.15 11.58 4.88
CA PRO A 89 28.00 11.99 5.66
C PRO A 89 26.74 11.69 4.86
N VAL A 90 25.96 10.73 5.35
CA VAL A 90 24.63 10.39 4.86
C VAL A 90 23.78 11.66 5.00
N ALA A 91 23.22 12.15 3.89
CA ALA A 91 22.37 13.33 3.91
C ALA A 91 21.15 13.08 4.82
N ALA A 92 20.63 14.12 5.47
CA ALA A 92 19.48 13.98 6.38
C ALA A 92 18.23 13.36 5.72
N GLU A 93 18.16 13.39 4.38
CA GLU A 93 17.09 12.83 3.57
C GLU A 93 17.36 11.39 3.07
N SER A 94 18.54 10.86 3.35
CA SER A 94 18.91 9.49 2.97
C SER A 94 18.43 8.51 4.04
N TYR A 95 17.13 8.27 4.13
CA TYR A 95 16.56 7.24 5.03
C TYR A 95 16.06 6.00 4.29
N ARG A 96 15.85 6.11 2.97
CA ARG A 96 15.31 5.05 2.12
C ARG A 96 16.34 3.94 1.93
N VAL A 97 15.88 2.70 1.94
CA VAL A 97 16.72 1.52 1.77
C VAL A 97 16.34 0.82 0.48
N VAL A 98 17.34 0.50 -0.34
CA VAL A 98 17.16 -0.20 -1.62
C VAL A 98 18.10 -1.39 -1.71
N LEU A 99 17.73 -2.38 -2.52
CA LEU A 99 18.57 -3.55 -2.79
C LEU A 99 19.40 -3.31 -4.06
N ASP A 100 20.73 -3.30 -3.92
CA ASP A 100 21.69 -3.19 -5.03
C ASP A 100 22.40 -4.54 -5.24
N ALA A 101 21.65 -5.50 -5.78
CA ALA A 101 22.10 -6.87 -5.97
C ALA A 101 21.84 -7.38 -7.39
N PRO A 102 22.86 -7.85 -8.13
CA PRO A 102 22.68 -8.38 -9.48
C PRO A 102 21.69 -9.56 -9.52
N GLY A 103 20.83 -9.55 -10.54
CA GLY A 103 19.85 -10.61 -10.81
C GLY A 103 18.56 -10.49 -10.00
N TRP A 104 18.39 -9.45 -9.19
CA TRP A 104 17.13 -9.10 -8.54
C TRP A 104 16.38 -8.07 -9.39
N THR A 105 15.06 -8.21 -9.43
CA THR A 105 14.16 -7.29 -10.15
C THR A 105 13.18 -6.70 -9.17
N LEU A 106 13.02 -5.38 -9.14
CA LEU A 106 11.93 -4.73 -8.41
C LEU A 106 10.61 -5.07 -9.12
N VAL A 107 9.70 -5.74 -8.44
CA VAL A 107 8.40 -6.16 -8.99
C VAL A 107 7.22 -5.40 -8.39
N THR A 108 7.41 -4.76 -7.24
CA THR A 108 6.37 -3.98 -6.57
C THR A 108 7.00 -2.82 -5.81
N SER A 109 6.36 -1.66 -5.89
CA SER A 109 6.66 -0.49 -5.08
C SER A 109 5.36 0.13 -4.58
N ALA A 110 5.17 0.16 -3.27
CA ALA A 110 4.10 0.90 -2.61
C ALA A 110 4.75 2.04 -1.82
N VAL A 111 4.42 3.29 -2.14
CA VAL A 111 5.03 4.46 -1.49
C VAL A 111 3.93 5.34 -0.95
N GLU A 112 3.97 5.60 0.35
CA GLU A 112 3.11 6.57 1.03
C GLU A 112 3.98 7.74 1.54
N GLU A 113 3.34 8.76 2.11
CA GLU A 113 4.01 10.00 2.55
C GLU A 113 5.24 9.73 3.45
N ALA A 114 5.07 8.80 4.39
CA ALA A 114 6.09 8.53 5.40
C ALA A 114 6.48 7.04 5.52
N SER A 115 5.99 6.22 4.59
CA SER A 115 6.28 4.78 4.54
C SER A 115 6.48 4.31 3.11
N ALA A 116 7.19 3.20 2.93
CA ALA A 116 7.14 2.50 1.66
C ALA A 116 7.46 1.02 1.84
N GLU A 117 7.09 0.23 0.85
CA GLU A 117 7.51 -1.15 0.66
C GLU A 117 7.98 -1.36 -0.78
N LEU A 118 9.15 -2.00 -0.92
CA LEU A 118 9.73 -2.43 -2.18
C LEU A 118 9.89 -3.95 -2.17
N THR A 119 9.34 -4.63 -3.16
CA THR A 119 9.51 -6.08 -3.30
C THR A 119 10.39 -6.39 -4.50
N TYR A 120 11.44 -7.16 -4.25
CA TYR A 120 12.38 -7.65 -5.24
C TYR A 120 12.25 -9.17 -5.40
N GLU A 121 12.40 -9.66 -6.63
CA GLU A 121 12.37 -11.08 -6.93
C GLU A 121 13.62 -11.57 -7.68
N ARG A 122 13.99 -12.82 -7.38
CA ARG A 122 15.00 -13.60 -8.13
C ARG A 122 14.62 -15.08 -8.13
N GLY A 123 13.92 -15.50 -9.18
CA GLY A 123 13.42 -16.88 -9.27
C GLY A 123 12.38 -17.16 -8.19
N THR A 124 12.65 -18.07 -7.27
CA THR A 124 11.75 -18.36 -6.13
C THR A 124 12.09 -17.56 -4.87
N GLN A 125 13.04 -16.64 -4.94
CA GLN A 125 13.48 -15.81 -3.83
C GLN A 125 12.80 -14.45 -3.89
N VAL A 126 12.31 -13.99 -2.74
CA VAL A 126 11.60 -12.71 -2.60
C VAL A 126 12.22 -11.92 -1.46
N VAL A 127 12.37 -10.61 -1.64
CA VAL A 127 12.85 -9.69 -0.62
C VAL A 127 11.96 -8.47 -0.58
N SER A 128 11.31 -8.22 0.56
CA SER A 128 10.64 -6.95 0.83
C SER A 128 11.56 -6.05 1.66
N VAL A 129 11.68 -4.80 1.25
CA VAL A 129 12.31 -3.73 2.01
C VAL A 129 11.24 -2.70 2.32
N MET A 130 10.96 -2.48 3.60
CA MET A 130 10.01 -1.47 4.04
C MET A 130 10.66 -0.48 5.00
N TRP A 131 10.13 0.73 5.03
CA TRP A 131 10.45 1.72 6.05
C TRP A 131 9.20 2.46 6.48
N GLY A 132 9.25 3.02 7.68
CA GLY A 132 8.17 3.81 8.27
C GLY A 132 8.70 4.81 9.29
N GLU A 133 7.82 5.67 9.77
CA GLU A 133 8.14 6.70 10.75
C GLU A 133 8.55 6.14 12.11
N ALA A 134 9.43 6.86 12.80
CA ALA A 134 9.96 6.51 14.12
C ALA A 134 8.89 6.12 15.14
N ASP A 135 7.75 6.82 15.12
CA ASP A 135 6.68 6.65 16.12
C ASP A 135 6.01 5.26 16.04
N SER A 136 6.14 4.57 14.91
CA SER A 136 5.63 3.19 14.73
C SER A 136 6.65 2.10 15.06
N TYR A 137 7.91 2.46 15.36
CA TYR A 137 8.99 1.48 15.54
C TYR A 137 8.75 0.51 16.70
N GLU A 138 8.33 1.01 17.87
CA GLU A 138 8.15 0.18 19.06
C GLU A 138 7.03 -0.85 18.86
N ASP A 139 5.93 -0.45 18.21
CA ASP A 139 4.84 -1.36 17.88
C ASP A 139 5.30 -2.46 16.92
N TYR A 140 6.08 -2.11 15.90
CA TYR A 140 6.71 -3.08 14.99
C TYR A 140 7.66 -4.01 15.73
N LEU A 141 8.52 -3.49 16.59
CA LEU A 141 9.45 -4.29 17.38
C LEU A 141 8.69 -5.31 18.22
N VAL A 142 7.66 -4.88 18.96
CA VAL A 142 6.82 -5.79 19.75
C VAL A 142 6.18 -6.86 18.87
N ASP A 143 5.61 -6.49 17.73
CA ASP A 143 5.04 -7.46 16.77
C ASP A 143 6.07 -8.53 16.35
N ARG A 144 7.30 -8.12 16.03
CA ARG A 144 8.35 -9.08 15.63
C ARG A 144 8.79 -10.01 16.74
N GLU A 145 8.79 -9.56 17.99
CA GLU A 145 9.10 -10.44 19.11
C GLU A 145 8.11 -11.60 19.26
N HIS A 146 6.88 -11.42 18.76
CA HIS A 146 5.81 -12.42 18.79
C HIS A 146 5.81 -13.40 17.61
N ILE A 147 6.76 -13.29 16.65
CA ILE A 147 6.86 -14.23 15.51
C ILE A 147 7.24 -15.64 15.96
N THR A 148 8.08 -15.77 16.98
CA THR A 148 8.56 -17.06 17.48
C THR A 148 7.87 -17.43 18.78
N ASP A 149 7.67 -18.74 19.02
CA ASP A 149 7.23 -19.28 20.32
C ASP A 149 8.34 -20.17 20.91
N PRO A 150 8.92 -19.83 22.08
CA PRO A 150 8.60 -18.67 22.92
C PRO A 150 9.00 -17.33 22.27
N ARG A 151 8.34 -16.25 22.72
CA ARG A 151 8.66 -14.86 22.36
C ARG A 151 10.17 -14.63 22.45
N SER A 152 10.74 -13.99 21.43
CA SER A 152 12.19 -13.75 21.32
C SER A 152 12.46 -12.28 21.04
N PRO A 153 13.44 -11.63 21.71
CA PRO A 153 13.84 -10.25 21.40
C PRO A 153 14.58 -10.12 20.05
N GLY A 154 14.77 -11.24 19.33
CA GLY A 154 15.56 -11.29 18.10
C GLY A 154 17.05 -11.43 18.36
N GLU A 155 17.76 -11.98 17.38
CA GLU A 155 19.21 -12.11 17.43
C GLU A 155 19.88 -10.80 17.00
N PRO A 156 20.96 -10.34 17.67
CA PRO A 156 21.66 -9.13 17.26
C PRO A 156 22.42 -9.34 15.95
N ILE A 157 22.29 -8.40 15.02
CA ILE A 157 23.05 -8.34 13.75
C ILE A 157 23.36 -6.89 13.40
N VAL A 158 24.35 -6.63 12.53
CA VAL A 158 24.63 -5.28 12.02
C VAL A 158 24.14 -5.15 10.57
N VAL A 159 23.27 -4.18 10.32
CA VAL A 159 22.77 -3.86 8.97
C VAL A 159 22.93 -2.36 8.73
N LEU A 160 23.56 -1.98 7.61
CA LEU A 160 23.86 -0.59 7.27
C LEU A 160 24.54 0.19 8.43
N GLY A 161 25.42 -0.49 9.17
CA GLY A 161 26.17 0.10 10.28
C GLY A 161 25.43 0.22 11.61
N LEU A 162 24.17 -0.24 11.71
CA LEU A 162 23.37 -0.18 12.94
C LEU A 162 23.13 -1.58 13.54
N GLU A 163 23.19 -1.67 14.86
CA GLU A 163 22.76 -2.86 15.59
C GLU A 163 21.25 -3.04 15.41
N SER A 164 20.88 -4.16 14.80
CA SER A 164 19.53 -4.52 14.37
C SER A 164 19.13 -5.84 15.05
N ARG A 165 17.88 -6.26 14.83
CA ARG A 165 17.33 -7.50 15.39
C ARG A 165 16.85 -8.41 14.27
N LEU A 166 17.30 -9.67 14.28
CA LEU A 166 17.00 -10.70 13.30
C LEU A 166 16.03 -11.73 13.90
N TRP A 167 14.99 -12.09 13.16
CA TRP A 167 14.10 -13.20 13.47
C TRP A 167 13.97 -14.14 12.27
N ALA A 168 13.66 -15.40 12.55
CA ALA A 168 13.36 -16.40 11.52
C ALA A 168 11.89 -16.83 11.66
N TYR A 169 11.11 -16.68 10.58
CA TYR A 169 9.79 -17.29 10.44
C TYR A 169 9.90 -18.79 10.13
N GLY A 170 11.02 -19.22 9.55
CA GLY A 170 11.33 -20.61 9.27
C GLY A 170 12.76 -20.77 8.75
N ALA A 171 13.11 -21.97 8.27
CA ALA A 171 14.47 -22.25 7.78
C ALA A 171 14.87 -21.41 6.55
N THR A 172 13.89 -20.88 5.82
CA THR A 172 14.10 -20.13 4.58
C THR A 172 13.34 -18.79 4.54
N ASP A 173 12.94 -18.27 5.69
CA ASP A 173 12.19 -17.01 5.81
C ASP A 173 12.67 -16.25 7.05
N HIS A 174 13.25 -15.08 6.80
CA HIS A 174 13.97 -14.29 7.80
C HIS A 174 13.59 -12.83 7.66
N THR A 175 13.53 -12.12 8.79
CA THR A 175 13.36 -10.67 8.81
C THR A 175 14.38 -10.01 9.72
N VAL A 176 14.82 -8.82 9.33
CA VAL A 176 15.64 -7.94 10.17
C VAL A 176 14.96 -6.59 10.32
N LEU A 177 14.82 -6.13 11.57
CA LEU A 177 14.34 -4.79 11.88
C LEU A 177 15.55 -3.93 12.28
N ARG A 178 15.78 -2.86 11.50
CA ARG A 178 16.80 -1.84 11.74
C ARG A 178 16.19 -0.73 12.61
N PRO A 179 16.91 -0.25 13.65
CA PRO A 179 16.39 0.80 14.52
C PRO A 179 16.22 2.13 13.78
N VAL A 180 15.50 3.05 14.44
CA VAL A 180 15.25 4.39 13.92
C VAL A 180 16.56 5.14 13.63
N GLN A 181 16.68 5.66 12.41
CA GLN A 181 17.74 6.56 11.95
C GLN A 181 17.12 7.63 11.06
N HIS A 182 17.45 8.89 11.28
CA HIS A 182 16.86 10.02 10.53
C HIS A 182 15.31 10.02 10.55
N GLY A 183 14.72 9.70 11.70
CA GLY A 183 13.26 9.69 11.88
C GLY A 183 12.53 8.47 11.31
N HIS A 184 13.24 7.48 10.75
CA HIS A 184 12.62 6.31 10.13
C HIS A 184 13.30 5.01 10.57
N TRP A 185 12.52 3.94 10.71
CA TRP A 185 13.04 2.58 10.83
C TRP A 185 12.99 1.88 9.47
N ALA A 186 13.66 0.74 9.34
CA ALA A 186 13.46 -0.12 8.16
C ALA A 186 13.41 -1.59 8.55
N GLU A 187 12.56 -2.34 7.87
CA GLU A 187 12.55 -3.79 7.93
C GLU A 187 12.94 -4.35 6.56
N VAL A 188 13.75 -5.40 6.58
CA VAL A 188 13.99 -6.22 5.40
C VAL A 188 13.51 -7.61 5.73
N ARG A 189 12.73 -8.22 4.85
CA ARG A 189 12.29 -9.60 4.95
C ARG A 189 12.67 -10.35 3.69
N GLY A 190 13.29 -11.52 3.85
CA GLY A 190 13.70 -12.39 2.75
C GLY A 190 13.08 -13.77 2.88
N SER A 191 12.50 -14.26 1.79
CA SER A 191 11.89 -15.59 1.69
C SER A 191 12.54 -16.41 0.56
N GLY A 192 12.56 -17.73 0.72
CA GLY A 192 13.12 -18.67 -0.26
C GLY A 192 14.64 -18.81 -0.21
N MET A 193 15.28 -18.39 0.88
CA MET A 193 16.73 -18.47 1.07
C MET A 193 17.08 -18.80 2.53
N ASP A 194 18.12 -19.60 2.73
CA ASP A 194 18.62 -19.88 4.08
C ASP A 194 19.24 -18.63 4.72
N ARG A 195 19.58 -18.75 6.01
CA ARG A 195 20.12 -17.64 6.80
C ARG A 195 21.41 -17.06 6.22
N GLU A 196 22.33 -17.91 5.76
CA GLU A 196 23.62 -17.44 5.23
C GLU A 196 23.41 -16.62 3.95
N ALA A 197 22.56 -17.10 3.04
CA ALA A 197 22.20 -16.37 1.83
C ALA A 197 21.47 -15.06 2.15
N TYR A 198 20.59 -15.05 3.15
CA TYR A 198 19.89 -13.86 3.62
C TYR A 198 20.85 -12.81 4.19
N GLU A 199 21.73 -13.20 5.12
CA GLU A 199 22.72 -12.30 5.70
C GLU A 199 23.68 -11.76 4.62
N GLY A 200 24.08 -12.60 3.66
CA GLY A 200 24.85 -12.18 2.49
C GLY A 200 24.13 -11.12 1.65
N LEU A 201 22.81 -11.23 1.49
CA LEU A 201 21.99 -10.25 0.79
C LEU A 201 21.91 -8.92 1.54
N LEU A 202 21.80 -8.93 2.88
CA LEU A 202 21.76 -7.69 3.68
C LEU A 202 22.99 -6.80 3.46
N THR A 203 24.14 -7.39 3.08
CA THR A 203 25.35 -6.62 2.72
C THR A 203 25.24 -5.86 1.39
N ARG A 204 24.19 -6.12 0.61
CA ARG A 204 23.89 -5.48 -0.68
C ARG A 204 22.84 -4.37 -0.57
N LEU A 205 22.35 -4.12 0.64
CA LEU A 205 21.46 -3.00 0.88
C LEU A 205 22.25 -1.69 0.80
N ARG A 206 21.56 -0.65 0.34
CA ARG A 206 22.09 0.71 0.33
C ARG A 206 21.07 1.66 0.92
N GLN A 207 21.59 2.64 1.66
CA GLN A 207 20.83 3.81 2.05
C GLN A 207 20.97 4.87 0.94
N VAL A 208 19.86 5.42 0.48
CA VAL A 208 19.80 6.36 -0.64
C VAL A 208 18.94 7.57 -0.30
N ASP A 209 19.21 8.70 -0.95
CA ASP A 209 18.31 9.86 -0.98
C ASP A 209 17.12 9.61 -1.93
N LEU A 210 16.27 10.62 -2.10
CA LEU A 210 15.11 10.53 -2.99
C LEU A 210 15.52 10.23 -4.45
N ALA A 211 16.54 10.90 -4.97
CA ALA A 211 16.99 10.69 -6.34
C ALA A 211 17.53 9.26 -6.56
N GLY A 212 18.31 8.75 -5.61
CA GLY A 212 18.80 7.37 -5.66
C GLY A 212 17.69 6.33 -5.49
N PHE A 213 16.63 6.66 -4.75
CA PHE A 213 15.43 5.85 -4.66
C PHE A 213 14.65 5.82 -5.98
N GLU A 214 14.37 6.98 -6.57
CA GLU A 214 13.67 7.07 -7.85
C GLU A 214 14.44 6.37 -8.99
N ALA A 215 15.77 6.40 -8.94
CA ALA A 215 16.61 5.71 -9.91
C ALA A 215 16.51 4.18 -9.88
N VAL A 216 15.96 3.57 -8.82
CA VAL A 216 15.74 2.12 -8.75
C VAL A 216 14.30 1.70 -9.06
N LEU A 217 13.37 2.66 -9.14
CA LEU A 217 11.99 2.38 -9.50
C LEU A 217 11.91 1.87 -10.95
N SER A 218 10.84 1.13 -11.27
CA SER A 218 10.60 0.67 -12.63
C SER A 218 10.39 1.88 -13.55
N GLY A 219 10.60 1.69 -14.86
CA GLY A 219 10.36 2.76 -15.85
C GLY A 219 8.89 3.18 -15.99
N GLU A 220 7.98 2.52 -15.28
CA GLU A 220 6.56 2.88 -15.20
C GLU A 220 6.26 3.80 -14.02
N ALA A 221 7.18 3.95 -13.07
CA ALA A 221 6.98 4.82 -11.92
C ALA A 221 7.05 6.30 -12.30
N VAL A 222 6.21 7.11 -11.66
CA VAL A 222 6.18 8.57 -11.78
C VAL A 222 7.16 9.18 -10.79
N THR A 223 8.21 9.80 -11.29
CA THR A 223 9.20 10.49 -10.44
C THR A 223 8.65 11.82 -9.91
N SER A 224 9.28 12.35 -8.86
CA SER A 224 8.95 13.68 -8.31
C SER A 224 9.05 14.79 -9.35
N ALA A 225 9.94 14.65 -10.34
CA ALA A 225 10.10 15.62 -11.42
C ALA A 225 8.96 15.57 -12.46
N GLU A 226 8.40 14.39 -12.72
CA GLU A 226 7.34 14.17 -13.73
C GLU A 226 5.93 14.39 -13.15
N ARG A 227 5.79 14.25 -11.83
CA ARG A 227 4.52 14.22 -11.13
C ARG A 227 3.56 15.37 -11.45
N ALA A 228 4.06 16.61 -11.49
CA ALA A 228 3.20 17.76 -11.77
C ALA A 228 2.60 17.71 -13.19
N GLU A 229 3.37 17.21 -14.17
CA GLU A 229 2.92 17.01 -15.54
C GLU A 229 1.92 15.84 -15.61
N ALA A 230 2.21 14.71 -14.97
CA ALA A 230 1.31 13.57 -14.90
C ALA A 230 -0.06 13.92 -14.28
N ILE A 231 -0.08 14.70 -13.17
CA ILE A 231 -1.34 15.21 -12.58
C ILE A 231 -2.10 16.09 -13.59
N ALA A 232 -1.40 16.97 -14.30
CA ALA A 232 -2.03 17.84 -15.28
C ALA A 232 -2.64 17.05 -16.45
N GLU A 233 -1.95 16.03 -16.94
CA GLU A 233 -2.43 15.13 -17.99
C GLU A 233 -3.70 14.38 -17.58
N ILE A 234 -3.74 13.82 -16.36
CA ILE A 234 -4.94 13.15 -15.83
C ILE A 234 -6.12 14.13 -15.74
N LEU A 235 -5.88 15.35 -15.26
CA LEU A 235 -6.92 16.38 -15.17
C LEU A 235 -7.43 16.82 -16.55
N ASP A 236 -6.54 16.96 -17.53
CA ASP A 236 -6.92 17.26 -18.91
C ASP A 236 -7.72 16.12 -19.56
N ALA A 237 -7.35 14.88 -19.26
CA ALA A 237 -8.10 13.71 -19.71
C ALA A 237 -9.53 13.71 -19.13
N ILE A 238 -9.71 13.99 -17.84
CA ILE A 238 -11.03 14.16 -17.22
C ILE A 238 -11.81 15.30 -17.88
N ARG A 239 -11.16 16.45 -18.14
CA ARG A 239 -11.78 17.60 -18.82
C ARG A 239 -12.28 17.29 -20.22
N SER A 240 -11.66 16.33 -20.91
CA SER A 240 -12.05 15.98 -22.27
C SER A 240 -13.40 15.24 -22.36
N VAL A 241 -13.87 14.66 -21.24
CA VAL A 241 -15.10 13.84 -21.18
C VAL A 241 -16.20 14.40 -20.25
N ALA A 242 -15.92 15.46 -19.49
CA ALA A 242 -16.83 16.03 -18.51
C ALA A 242 -17.10 17.52 -18.73
N ASP A 243 -18.38 17.94 -18.68
CA ASP A 243 -18.79 19.35 -18.76
C ASP A 243 -19.90 19.68 -17.73
N PRO A 244 -19.65 20.56 -16.74
CA PRO A 244 -18.34 21.11 -16.38
C PRO A 244 -17.40 20.01 -15.86
N ALA A 245 -16.12 20.11 -16.21
CA ALA A 245 -15.13 19.11 -15.80
C ALA A 245 -14.80 19.15 -14.30
N LEU A 246 -14.59 20.35 -13.77
CA LEU A 246 -14.18 20.58 -12.39
C LEU A 246 -15.23 21.43 -11.66
N PRO A 247 -15.47 21.15 -10.37
CA PRO A 247 -16.43 21.91 -9.58
C PRO A 247 -15.95 23.36 -9.37
N PRO A 248 -16.87 24.31 -9.21
CA PRO A 248 -16.52 25.68 -8.91
C PRO A 248 -15.63 25.78 -7.66
N GLY A 249 -14.49 26.44 -7.78
CA GLY A 249 -13.57 26.69 -6.67
C GLY A 249 -12.56 25.58 -6.39
N LEU A 250 -12.57 24.47 -7.14
CA LEU A 250 -11.43 23.54 -7.14
C LEU A 250 -10.26 24.20 -7.88
N ASP A 251 -9.16 24.41 -7.15
CA ASP A 251 -7.89 24.81 -7.72
C ASP A 251 -7.11 23.56 -8.15
N PRO A 252 -6.87 23.33 -9.46
CA PRO A 252 -6.06 22.22 -9.94
C PRO A 252 -4.68 22.15 -9.27
N ALA A 253 -4.09 23.31 -8.93
CA ALA A 253 -2.76 23.36 -8.30
C ALA A 253 -2.76 22.89 -6.84
N SER A 254 -3.94 22.74 -6.21
CA SER A 254 -4.08 22.16 -4.88
C SER A 254 -4.09 20.64 -4.87
N ILE A 255 -4.23 20.00 -6.04
CA ILE A 255 -4.17 18.55 -6.18
C ILE A 255 -2.71 18.15 -6.19
N THR A 256 -2.29 17.47 -5.13
CA THR A 256 -0.93 16.96 -4.94
C THR A 256 -1.00 15.48 -4.59
N SER A 257 0.09 14.77 -4.80
CA SER A 257 0.23 13.35 -4.50
C SER A 257 1.70 13.06 -4.22
N GLU A 258 2.00 12.01 -3.46
CA GLU A 258 3.38 11.52 -3.29
C GLU A 258 3.57 10.11 -3.88
N GLN A 259 2.51 9.58 -4.50
CA GLN A 259 2.46 8.25 -5.10
C GLN A 259 3.41 8.12 -6.30
N VAL A 260 4.34 7.19 -6.27
CA VAL A 260 5.22 6.90 -7.41
C VAL A 260 4.58 5.92 -8.40
N ASP A 261 3.56 5.19 -7.97
CA ASP A 261 2.84 4.25 -8.79
C ASP A 261 1.71 4.98 -9.56
N PRO A 262 1.60 4.79 -10.90
CA PRO A 262 0.58 5.47 -11.72
C PRO A 262 -0.86 5.20 -11.27
N TYR A 263 -1.17 3.99 -10.80
CA TYR A 263 -2.50 3.65 -10.32
C TYR A 263 -2.86 4.47 -9.08
N HIS A 264 -1.99 4.55 -8.08
CA HIS A 264 -2.25 5.33 -6.87
C HIS A 264 -2.22 6.83 -7.12
N LEU A 265 -1.35 7.33 -8.02
CA LEU A 265 -1.40 8.71 -8.48
C LEU A 265 -2.75 9.03 -9.14
N GLY A 266 -3.24 8.12 -10.00
CA GLY A 266 -4.55 8.22 -10.62
C GLY A 266 -5.69 8.25 -9.61
N ALA A 267 -5.60 7.40 -8.57
CA ALA A 267 -6.53 7.37 -7.46
C ALA A 267 -6.59 8.71 -6.71
N ASP A 268 -5.43 9.29 -6.37
CA ASP A 268 -5.37 10.59 -5.68
C ASP A 268 -6.02 11.71 -6.51
N VAL A 269 -5.71 11.78 -7.80
CA VAL A 269 -6.23 12.83 -8.68
C VAL A 269 -7.74 12.65 -8.92
N ALA A 270 -8.19 11.46 -9.30
CA ALA A 270 -9.60 11.17 -9.53
C ALA A 270 -10.42 11.31 -8.23
N GLY A 271 -9.84 10.89 -7.11
CA GLY A 271 -10.38 11.06 -5.76
C GLY A 271 -10.57 12.52 -5.40
N ALA A 272 -9.56 13.37 -5.61
CA ALA A 272 -9.67 14.80 -5.34
C ALA A 272 -10.80 15.46 -6.15
N VAL A 273 -10.93 15.12 -7.44
CA VAL A 273 -12.02 15.63 -8.30
C VAL A 273 -13.39 15.12 -7.81
N ALA A 274 -13.51 13.83 -7.50
CA ALA A 274 -14.74 13.24 -6.97
C ALA A 274 -15.13 13.84 -5.61
N CYS A 275 -14.17 14.00 -4.69
CA CYS A 275 -14.32 14.65 -3.39
C CYS A 275 -14.88 16.07 -3.54
N ALA A 276 -14.34 16.84 -4.48
CA ALA A 276 -14.78 18.21 -4.70
C ALA A 276 -16.22 18.26 -5.25
N TRP A 277 -16.59 17.38 -6.19
CA TRP A 277 -17.96 17.29 -6.69
C TRP A 277 -18.96 16.81 -5.63
N LEU A 278 -18.59 15.82 -4.80
CA LEU A 278 -19.40 15.36 -3.68
C LEU A 278 -19.54 16.45 -2.60
N GLY A 279 -18.49 17.26 -2.41
CA GLY A 279 -18.51 18.46 -1.58
C GLY A 279 -19.53 19.49 -2.08
N GLU A 280 -19.50 19.77 -3.38
CA GLU A 280 -20.41 20.70 -4.07
C GLU A 280 -21.87 20.21 -4.00
N TYR A 281 -22.12 18.93 -4.31
CA TYR A 281 -23.44 18.32 -4.18
C TYR A 281 -24.00 18.50 -2.76
N ARG A 282 -23.20 18.18 -1.73
CA ARG A 282 -23.60 18.37 -0.33
C ARG A 282 -23.91 19.83 0.00
N ALA A 283 -23.08 20.77 -0.46
CA ALA A 283 -23.27 22.20 -0.22
C ALA A 283 -24.54 22.72 -0.89
N ALA A 284 -24.76 22.37 -2.16
CA ALA A 284 -25.94 22.74 -2.93
C ALA A 284 -27.23 22.20 -2.30
N ARG A 285 -27.26 20.93 -1.86
CA ARG A 285 -28.42 20.34 -1.17
C ARG A 285 -28.75 21.03 0.14
N ARG A 286 -27.73 21.42 0.93
CA ARG A 286 -27.94 22.20 2.18
C ARG A 286 -28.50 23.59 1.91
N ALA A 287 -28.13 24.20 0.78
CA ALA A 287 -28.57 25.53 0.39
C ALA A 287 -29.90 25.54 -0.39
N GLY A 288 -30.50 24.38 -0.69
CA GLY A 288 -31.70 24.29 -1.52
C GLY A 288 -31.46 24.67 -2.99
N GLN A 289 -30.24 24.49 -3.48
CA GLN A 289 -29.81 24.87 -4.84
C GLN A 289 -29.83 23.65 -5.76
N ASP A 290 -31.01 23.23 -6.18
CA ASP A 290 -31.21 21.98 -6.91
C ASP A 290 -30.46 21.93 -8.25
N GLU A 291 -30.34 23.05 -8.98
CA GLU A 291 -29.58 23.12 -10.24
C GLU A 291 -28.08 22.83 -10.03
N ARG A 292 -27.50 23.35 -8.94
CA ARG A 292 -26.09 23.08 -8.59
C ARG A 292 -25.89 21.63 -8.17
N ALA A 293 -26.84 21.06 -7.43
CA ALA A 293 -26.81 19.65 -7.07
C ALA A 293 -26.91 18.75 -8.32
N ALA A 294 -27.81 19.08 -9.26
CA ALA A 294 -27.94 18.36 -10.52
C ALA A 294 -26.68 18.45 -11.40
N THR A 295 -26.00 19.60 -11.37
CA THR A 295 -24.71 19.78 -12.06
C THR A 295 -23.66 18.82 -11.51
N ALA A 296 -23.54 18.72 -10.18
CA ALA A 296 -22.60 17.79 -9.55
C ALA A 296 -22.91 16.32 -9.86
N VAL A 297 -24.20 15.94 -9.86
CA VAL A 297 -24.63 14.59 -10.26
C VAL A 297 -24.25 14.31 -11.72
N THR A 298 -24.49 15.27 -12.61
CA THR A 298 -24.17 15.11 -14.05
C THR A 298 -22.66 14.93 -14.25
N ALA A 299 -21.85 15.76 -13.60
CA ALA A 299 -20.39 15.67 -13.69
C ALA A 299 -19.86 14.34 -13.14
N LEU A 300 -20.30 13.92 -11.94
CA LEU A 300 -19.94 12.61 -11.37
C LEU A 300 -20.42 11.44 -12.22
N GLY A 301 -21.55 11.57 -12.91
CA GLY A 301 -22.07 10.57 -13.84
C GLY A 301 -21.12 10.27 -15.02
N THR A 302 -20.22 11.19 -15.36
CA THR A 302 -19.18 10.97 -16.40
C THR A 302 -17.98 10.17 -15.90
N SER A 303 -17.91 9.83 -14.60
CA SER A 303 -16.76 9.11 -14.02
C SER A 303 -16.50 7.74 -14.63
N ARG A 304 -17.48 7.14 -15.30
CA ARG A 304 -17.31 5.89 -16.06
C ARG A 304 -16.53 6.07 -17.36
N ASP A 305 -16.40 7.31 -17.81
CA ASP A 305 -15.67 7.69 -19.02
C ASP A 305 -14.34 8.39 -18.70
N TRP A 306 -14.01 8.63 -17.42
CA TRP A 306 -12.73 9.24 -17.02
C TRP A 306 -11.59 8.27 -17.37
N PRO A 307 -10.66 8.63 -18.27
CA PRO A 307 -9.66 7.68 -18.75
C PRO A 307 -8.86 7.00 -17.64
N VAL A 308 -8.45 7.77 -16.62
CA VAL A 308 -7.77 7.23 -15.43
C VAL A 308 -8.56 6.15 -14.69
N LEU A 309 -9.89 6.30 -14.53
CA LEU A 309 -10.72 5.28 -13.87
C LEU A 309 -11.00 4.08 -14.78
N VAL A 310 -11.01 4.29 -16.10
CA VAL A 310 -11.14 3.20 -17.07
C VAL A 310 -9.90 2.32 -17.08
N GLU A 311 -8.72 2.91 -16.99
CA GLU A 311 -7.44 2.21 -16.90
C GLU A 311 -7.35 1.41 -15.59
N MET A 312 -7.70 2.04 -14.45
CA MET A 312 -7.65 1.42 -13.12
C MET A 312 -8.58 0.21 -12.94
N ARG A 313 -9.67 0.10 -13.71
CA ARG A 313 -10.68 -0.96 -13.58
C ARG A 313 -10.08 -2.37 -13.64
N ASP A 314 -9.06 -2.56 -14.46
CA ASP A 314 -8.48 -3.89 -14.69
C ASP A 314 -7.41 -4.24 -13.63
N GLU A 315 -7.01 -3.29 -12.79
CA GLU A 315 -5.93 -3.40 -11.79
C GLU A 315 -6.42 -3.40 -10.34
N GLY A 316 -7.56 -2.77 -10.04
CA GLY A 316 -8.14 -2.74 -8.68
C GLY A 316 -9.55 -2.14 -8.60
N ASP A 317 -10.10 -2.12 -7.39
CA ASP A 317 -11.52 -1.78 -7.14
C ASP A 317 -11.79 -0.27 -6.92
N TYR A 318 -10.78 0.60 -7.09
CA TYR A 318 -10.94 2.03 -6.78
C TYR A 318 -11.96 2.72 -7.69
N ALA A 319 -11.99 2.34 -8.97
CA ALA A 319 -12.93 2.92 -9.94
C ALA A 319 -14.39 2.64 -9.54
N GLU A 320 -14.67 1.43 -9.06
CA GLU A 320 -15.97 0.99 -8.56
C GLU A 320 -16.45 1.83 -7.38
N VAL A 321 -15.54 2.23 -6.48
CA VAL A 321 -15.85 3.11 -5.34
C VAL A 321 -16.34 4.47 -5.84
N VAL A 322 -15.63 5.09 -6.80
CA VAL A 322 -16.04 6.39 -7.37
C VAL A 322 -17.38 6.26 -8.10
N TRP A 323 -17.56 5.21 -8.90
CA TRP A 323 -18.80 4.97 -9.63
C TRP A 323 -19.98 4.72 -8.70
N GLN A 324 -19.79 3.95 -7.62
CA GLN A 324 -20.83 3.72 -6.62
C GLN A 324 -21.26 5.04 -5.94
N PHE A 325 -20.33 5.95 -5.68
CA PHE A 325 -20.66 7.26 -5.14
C PHE A 325 -21.39 8.16 -6.15
N ALA A 326 -21.03 8.09 -7.43
CA ALA A 326 -21.77 8.75 -8.50
C ALA A 326 -23.22 8.23 -8.60
N ASP A 327 -23.40 6.91 -8.55
CA ASP A 327 -24.72 6.25 -8.57
C ASP A 327 -25.55 6.64 -7.32
N ASP A 328 -24.93 6.66 -6.14
CA ASP A 328 -25.60 7.07 -4.90
C ASP A 328 -26.12 8.52 -4.98
N VAL A 329 -25.34 9.47 -5.48
CA VAL A 329 -25.80 10.87 -5.60
C VAL A 329 -26.83 11.06 -6.70
N ALA A 330 -26.79 10.26 -7.78
CA ALA A 330 -27.83 10.25 -8.80
C ALA A 330 -29.18 9.81 -8.24
N GLU A 331 -29.19 8.92 -7.23
CA GLU A 331 -30.37 8.52 -6.47
C GLU A 331 -30.73 9.49 -5.33
N GLY A 332 -30.01 10.61 -5.19
CA GLY A 332 -30.23 11.59 -4.14
C GLY A 332 -29.65 11.20 -2.78
N ARG A 333 -28.87 10.11 -2.69
CA ARG A 333 -28.20 9.64 -1.47
C ARG A 333 -26.82 10.30 -1.34
N LEU A 334 -26.38 10.57 -0.11
CA LEU A 334 -25.02 11.07 0.15
C LEU A 334 -24.25 10.07 1.02
N PRO A 335 -23.32 9.29 0.45
CA PRO A 335 -22.57 8.29 1.19
C PRO A 335 -21.53 8.93 2.12
N ARG A 336 -20.96 8.12 3.01
CA ARG A 336 -19.75 8.51 3.76
C ARG A 336 -18.53 8.33 2.85
N TYR A 337 -18.27 9.33 2.02
CA TYR A 337 -17.25 9.25 0.97
C TYR A 337 -15.85 9.68 1.42
N ARG A 338 -15.73 10.47 2.50
CA ARG A 338 -14.49 11.18 2.83
C ARG A 338 -13.32 10.25 3.13
N GLU A 339 -13.56 9.21 3.92
CA GLU A 339 -12.53 8.23 4.28
C GLU A 339 -12.18 7.33 3.09
N ALA A 340 -13.20 6.87 2.35
CA ALA A 340 -13.02 5.99 1.19
C ALA A 340 -12.26 6.63 0.02
N LEU A 341 -12.37 7.96 -0.16
CA LEU A 341 -11.67 8.70 -1.23
C LEU A 341 -10.45 9.48 -0.74
N GLY A 342 -10.11 9.42 0.55
CA GLY A 342 -9.03 10.25 1.11
C GLY A 342 -9.33 11.76 1.07
N CYS A 343 -10.60 12.17 1.10
CA CYS A 343 -10.95 13.59 1.03
C CYS A 343 -10.43 14.37 2.24
N PRO A 344 -9.93 15.61 2.05
CA PRO A 344 -9.53 16.47 3.16
C PRO A 344 -10.69 16.73 4.12
N ARG A 345 -10.36 16.91 5.41
CA ARG A 345 -11.32 17.20 6.48
C ARG A 345 -11.88 18.62 6.39
#